data_AF-A0A6C2UFB7-F1
#
_entry.id   AF-A0A6C2UFB7-F1
#
_cell.length_a   1.000
_cell.length_b   1.000
_cell.length_c   1.000
_cell.angle_alpha   90.00
_cell.angle_beta   90.00
_cell.angle_gamma   90.00
#
_symmetry.space_group_name_H-M   'P 1'
#
loop_
_entity.id
_entity.type
_entity.pdbx_description
1 polymer ?
#
loop_
_entity_poly.entity_id
_entity_poly.type
_entity_poly.pdbx_seq_one_letter_code
_entity_poly.pdbx_strand_id
1 'polypeptide(L)'
;MRSHLASVLELRFHSLQNAACVKSDDLNSSISSRRSSSVYEARPGVVFSFVSIPNKLSGIGLAAYEVGEKTHTVIQPGRVVKDFVNFPDVAPTFMEVAGEAAHPQMTGKSFLDALQSPRSGQIDPARTYALLGKERHDTGRVSEDGTDLAYPVRAIRTKEFLYVHNIKPDLWPTGNPEYGLRNCDGSPTKSYLTGLAPSDADYRYYEMCFGKRPEEELYQRDKDRHCINNLAANPESAAAKTRLRAQMEQDLTDQKDPRTLGQGDIFDQYPYMGKQFNYNQKK
;
A
#
# COMPACT_ATOMS: atom_id res chain seq x y z
N MET A 1 -14.76 0.69 -40.90
CA MET A 1 -13.84 0.16 -39.86
C MET A 1 -14.11 0.89 -38.56
N ARG A 2 -14.72 0.22 -37.57
CA ARG A 2 -14.97 0.80 -36.23
C ARG A 2 -13.73 0.53 -35.36
N SER A 3 -12.99 1.57 -35.02
CA SER A 3 -11.91 1.50 -34.02
C SER A 3 -12.49 1.08 -32.68
N HIS A 4 -12.11 -0.09 -32.18
CA HIS A 4 -12.46 -0.53 -30.84
C HIS A 4 -11.39 0.01 -29.88
N LEU A 5 -11.72 1.07 -29.14
CA LEU A 5 -10.89 1.59 -28.07
C LEU A 5 -10.92 0.60 -26.89
N ALA A 6 -9.77 -0.02 -26.60
CA ALA A 6 -9.60 -0.80 -25.38
C ALA A 6 -9.78 0.12 -24.17
N SER A 7 -10.55 -0.35 -23.18
CA SER A 7 -10.85 0.41 -21.96
C SER A 7 -9.88 0.01 -20.87
N VAL A 8 -9.05 0.95 -20.40
CA VAL A 8 -8.14 0.73 -19.28
C VAL A 8 -8.81 1.25 -18.01
N LEU A 9 -9.17 0.36 -17.09
CA LEU A 9 -9.58 0.73 -15.74
C LEU A 9 -8.31 0.79 -14.87
N GLU A 10 -7.80 1.99 -14.62
CA GLU A 10 -6.64 2.16 -13.75
C GLU A 10 -7.08 2.25 -12.28
N LEU A 11 -7.11 1.11 -11.58
CA LEU A 11 -7.28 1.08 -10.13
C LEU A 11 -5.96 1.39 -9.45
N ARG A 12 -5.88 2.54 -8.80
CA ARG A 12 -4.70 2.94 -8.01
C ARG A 12 -4.85 2.47 -6.56
N PHE A 13 -4.33 1.29 -6.27
CA PHE A 13 -4.11 0.83 -4.91
C PHE A 13 -2.87 1.54 -4.33
N HIS A 14 -3.00 2.06 -3.12
CA HIS A 14 -1.93 2.77 -2.44
C HIS A 14 -1.42 1.89 -1.30
N SER A 15 -0.14 1.50 -1.35
CA SER A 15 0.52 0.71 -0.30
C SER A 15 1.24 1.62 0.70
N LEU A 16 1.32 1.22 1.97
CA LEU A 16 2.18 1.88 2.96
C LEU A 16 3.68 1.70 2.66
N GLN A 17 4.07 0.66 1.92
CA GLN A 17 5.45 0.54 1.45
C GLN A 17 5.85 1.72 0.57
N ASN A 18 4.89 2.35 -0.11
CA ASN A 18 5.16 3.50 -0.95
C ASN A 18 5.52 4.75 -0.14
N ALA A 19 5.15 4.90 1.14
CA ALA A 19 5.69 6.03 1.92
C ALA A 19 7.22 5.91 2.16
N ALA A 20 7.75 4.68 2.21
CA ALA A 20 9.18 4.40 2.26
C ALA A 20 9.83 4.31 0.86
N CYS A 21 9.10 3.83 -0.15
CA CYS A 21 9.62 3.53 -1.50
C CYS A 21 9.44 4.67 -2.52
N VAL A 22 8.43 5.56 -2.37
CA VAL A 22 8.15 6.69 -3.30
C VAL A 22 9.32 7.67 -3.41
N LYS A 23 10.25 7.65 -2.45
CA LYS A 23 11.47 8.46 -2.48
C LYS A 23 12.57 7.88 -3.39
N SER A 24 12.38 6.66 -3.92
CA SER A 24 13.34 5.95 -4.78
C SER A 24 12.88 5.76 -6.24
N ASP A 25 11.59 6.01 -6.52
CA ASP A 25 11.00 5.73 -7.84
C ASP A 25 11.56 6.63 -8.97
N ASP A 26 12.18 7.77 -8.64
CA ASP A 26 12.75 8.71 -9.62
C ASP A 26 14.07 8.25 -10.27
N LEU A 27 14.69 7.15 -9.83
CA LEU A 27 15.92 6.63 -10.46
C LEU A 27 15.67 5.56 -11.53
N ASN A 28 14.57 4.81 -11.45
CA ASN A 28 14.32 3.65 -12.34
C ASN A 28 13.51 3.97 -13.61
N SER A 29 12.90 5.15 -13.70
CA SER A 29 12.08 5.55 -14.85
C SER A 29 12.89 5.84 -16.12
N SER A 30 14.22 5.91 -16.03
CA SER A 30 15.10 6.30 -17.15
C SER A 30 15.61 5.16 -18.05
N ILE A 31 15.32 3.88 -17.75
CA ILE A 31 16.02 2.75 -18.42
C ILE A 31 15.14 1.81 -19.28
N SER A 32 13.80 1.84 -19.21
CA SER A 32 12.99 0.88 -19.96
C SER A 32 12.26 1.49 -21.17
N SER A 33 13.00 1.76 -22.25
CA SER A 33 12.41 1.83 -23.60
C SER A 33 13.13 0.86 -24.52
N ARG A 34 12.46 -0.25 -24.89
CA ARG A 34 12.51 -0.91 -26.21
C ARG A 34 11.87 -2.30 -26.20
N ARG A 35 10.93 -2.46 -27.14
CA ARG A 35 10.53 -3.65 -27.91
C ARG A 35 9.88 -4.85 -27.19
N SER A 36 8.67 -5.17 -27.66
CA SER A 36 8.30 -6.54 -28.02
C SER A 36 7.10 -6.50 -28.97
N SER A 37 7.29 -7.08 -30.15
CA SER A 37 6.25 -7.41 -31.13
C SER A 37 5.94 -8.90 -31.01
N SER A 38 4.71 -9.25 -30.65
CA SER A 38 4.09 -10.55 -30.94
C SER A 38 2.58 -10.39 -30.89
N VAL A 39 1.92 -10.86 -31.96
CA VAL A 39 0.48 -10.73 -32.22
C VAL A 39 -0.23 -11.89 -31.52
N TYR A 40 -1.04 -11.58 -30.51
CA TYR A 40 -2.15 -12.42 -30.06
C TYR A 40 -3.38 -11.53 -29.90
N GLU A 41 -4.42 -11.83 -30.66
CA GLU A 41 -5.65 -11.06 -30.75
C GLU A 41 -6.54 -11.37 -29.53
N ALA A 42 -6.52 -10.49 -28.52
CA ALA A 42 -7.38 -10.54 -27.34
C ALA A 42 -8.43 -9.42 -27.39
N ARG A 43 -9.72 -9.80 -27.33
CA ARG A 43 -10.89 -8.91 -27.21
C ARG A 43 -10.89 -8.14 -25.87
N PRO A 44 -11.61 -7.00 -25.73
CA PRO A 44 -11.31 -6.00 -24.70
C PRO A 44 -11.57 -6.52 -23.29
N GLY A 45 -10.49 -6.72 -22.52
CA GLY A 45 -10.51 -7.08 -21.11
C GLY A 45 -10.23 -5.87 -20.22
N VAL A 46 -10.90 -5.81 -19.07
CA VAL A 46 -10.58 -4.88 -17.97
C VAL A 46 -9.30 -5.37 -17.31
N VAL A 47 -8.22 -4.59 -17.39
CA VAL A 47 -6.93 -4.93 -16.79
C VAL A 47 -6.90 -4.39 -15.36
N PHE A 48 -6.85 -5.29 -14.37
CA PHE A 48 -6.51 -4.96 -12.99
C PHE A 48 -5.01 -5.14 -12.80
N SER A 49 -4.29 -4.11 -12.34
CA SER A 49 -2.88 -4.21 -11.97
C SER A 49 -2.77 -4.25 -10.45
N PHE A 50 -2.21 -5.33 -9.90
CA PHE A 50 -1.90 -5.48 -8.49
C PHE A 50 -0.38 -5.48 -8.29
N VAL A 51 0.06 -4.76 -7.24
CA VAL A 51 1.41 -4.63 -6.65
C VAL A 51 2.60 -5.10 -7.49
N SER A 52 3.49 -4.14 -7.79
CA SER A 52 4.79 -4.35 -8.42
C SER A 52 5.70 -5.25 -7.56
N ILE A 53 5.98 -6.46 -8.04
CA ILE A 53 7.12 -7.29 -7.64
C ILE A 53 8.11 -7.23 -8.79
N PRO A 54 9.38 -6.83 -8.59
CA PRO A 54 10.36 -6.91 -9.65
C PRO A 54 10.74 -8.39 -9.85
N ASN A 55 10.74 -8.78 -11.13
CA ASN A 55 11.15 -10.07 -11.68
C ASN A 55 10.13 -11.22 -11.70
N LYS A 56 9.74 -11.52 -12.94
CA LYS A 56 9.28 -12.80 -13.47
C LYS A 56 8.08 -13.40 -12.75
N LEU A 57 6.87 -13.00 -13.15
CA LEU A 57 5.76 -13.92 -13.39
C LEU A 57 4.84 -13.29 -14.45
N SER A 58 4.61 -14.03 -15.53
CA SER A 58 3.73 -13.69 -16.64
C SER A 58 2.32 -13.41 -16.17
N GLY A 59 1.69 -12.37 -16.75
CA GLY A 59 0.40 -11.84 -16.34
C GLY A 59 -0.73 -12.87 -16.29
N ILE A 60 -1.57 -12.75 -15.26
CA ILE A 60 -2.85 -13.44 -15.15
C ILE A 60 -3.93 -12.41 -15.46
N GLY A 61 -4.62 -12.59 -16.59
CA GLY A 61 -5.81 -11.81 -16.95
C GLY A 61 -7.05 -12.46 -16.37
N LEU A 62 -7.90 -11.68 -15.69
CA LEU A 62 -9.23 -12.12 -15.27
C LEU A 62 -10.21 -11.87 -16.42
N ALA A 63 -10.69 -12.95 -17.06
CA ALA A 63 -11.80 -12.89 -18.01
C ALA A 63 -13.08 -13.29 -17.28
N ALA A 64 -14.09 -12.42 -17.27
CA ALA A 64 -15.43 -12.80 -16.86
C ALA A 64 -16.07 -13.64 -17.99
N TYR A 65 -16.45 -14.88 -17.69
CA TYR A 65 -17.21 -15.75 -18.58
C TYR A 65 -18.69 -15.72 -18.20
N GLU A 66 -19.55 -15.90 -19.20
CA GLU A 66 -21.01 -16.01 -19.06
C GLU A 66 -21.39 -17.11 -18.04
N VAL A 67 -22.03 -16.69 -16.96
CA VAL A 67 -22.82 -17.57 -16.09
C VAL A 67 -24.25 -17.04 -16.14
N GLY A 68 -25.10 -17.70 -16.92
CA GLY A 68 -26.56 -17.53 -16.89
C GLY A 68 -27.10 -16.25 -17.56
N GLU A 69 -28.25 -16.39 -18.21
CA GLU A 69 -28.95 -15.30 -18.89
C GLU A 69 -29.25 -14.13 -17.95
N LYS A 70 -28.85 -12.91 -18.37
CA LYS A 70 -29.04 -11.58 -17.76
C LYS A 70 -27.94 -11.10 -16.79
N THR A 71 -26.84 -10.59 -17.34
CA THR A 71 -26.31 -9.24 -16.99
C THR A 71 -25.29 -8.80 -18.04
N HIS A 72 -25.72 -8.08 -19.09
CA HIS A 72 -24.80 -7.26 -19.87
C HIS A 72 -24.49 -6.00 -19.08
N THR A 73 -23.67 -6.11 -18.04
CA THR A 73 -23.23 -4.90 -17.36
C THR A 73 -22.03 -4.32 -18.08
N VAL A 74 -22.30 -3.39 -19.00
CA VAL A 74 -21.26 -2.68 -19.73
C VAL A 74 -20.68 -1.60 -18.83
N ILE A 75 -19.45 -1.80 -18.37
CA ILE A 75 -18.68 -0.72 -17.72
C ILE A 75 -18.42 0.36 -18.76
N GLN A 76 -18.91 1.57 -18.52
CA GLN A 76 -18.75 2.67 -19.48
C GLN A 76 -17.27 3.08 -19.61
N PRO A 77 -16.73 3.16 -20.84
CA PRO A 77 -15.35 3.56 -21.06
C PRO A 77 -15.14 5.06 -20.85
N GLY A 78 -13.88 5.47 -20.67
CA GLY A 78 -13.47 6.90 -20.69
C GLY A 78 -13.81 7.70 -19.43
N ARG A 79 -14.21 7.04 -18.34
CA ARG A 79 -14.56 7.68 -17.07
C ARG A 79 -13.47 7.53 -16.02
N VAL A 80 -13.44 8.48 -15.09
CA VAL A 80 -12.51 8.47 -13.95
C VAL A 80 -13.31 8.47 -12.66
N VAL A 81 -13.21 7.40 -11.87
CA VAL A 81 -13.80 7.30 -10.53
C VAL A 81 -12.77 7.77 -9.50
N LYS A 82 -13.21 8.60 -8.56
CA LYS A 82 -12.37 9.20 -7.50
C LYS A 82 -12.66 8.61 -6.11
N ASP A 83 -13.56 7.64 -6.03
CA ASP A 83 -13.89 6.94 -4.78
C ASP A 83 -12.68 6.19 -4.24
N PHE A 84 -12.56 6.17 -2.92
CA PHE A 84 -11.58 5.31 -2.28
C PHE A 84 -12.04 3.85 -2.36
N VAL A 85 -11.16 3.02 -2.93
CA VAL A 85 -11.29 1.56 -2.98
C VAL A 85 -10.04 0.97 -2.32
N ASN A 86 -10.25 -0.02 -1.46
CA ASN A 86 -9.16 -0.71 -0.77
C ASN A 86 -9.04 -2.16 -1.26
N PHE A 87 -7.90 -2.80 -1.04
CA PHE A 87 -7.70 -4.18 -1.49
C PHE A 87 -8.74 -5.17 -0.92
N PRO A 88 -9.17 -5.08 0.36
CA PRO A 88 -10.23 -5.93 0.89
C PRO A 88 -11.58 -5.80 0.19
N ASP A 89 -11.81 -4.74 -0.59
CA ASP A 89 -13.07 -4.52 -1.32
C ASP A 89 -13.19 -5.41 -2.56
N VAL A 90 -12.08 -5.98 -3.06
CA VAL A 90 -12.06 -6.82 -4.28
C VAL A 90 -12.86 -8.10 -4.07
N ALA A 91 -12.64 -8.80 -2.96
CA ALA A 91 -13.31 -10.06 -2.66
C ALA A 91 -14.85 -9.91 -2.60
N PRO A 92 -15.45 -9.00 -1.79
CA PRO A 92 -16.89 -8.82 -1.76
C PRO A 92 -17.45 -8.30 -3.11
N THR A 93 -16.66 -7.58 -3.91
CA THR A 93 -17.07 -7.21 -5.27
C THR A 93 -17.22 -8.44 -6.17
N PHE A 94 -16.31 -9.40 -6.10
CA PHE A 94 -16.43 -10.65 -6.85
C PHE A 94 -17.60 -11.52 -6.38
N MET A 95 -17.85 -11.56 -5.07
CA MET A 95 -19.03 -12.24 -4.53
C MET A 95 -20.32 -11.64 -5.11
N GLU A 96 -20.45 -10.31 -5.08
CA GLU A 96 -21.63 -9.64 -5.64
C GLU A 96 -21.79 -9.87 -7.15
N VAL A 97 -20.69 -9.81 -7.92
CA VAL A 97 -20.70 -10.11 -9.36
C VAL A 97 -21.16 -11.55 -9.63
N ALA A 98 -20.78 -12.50 -8.78
CA ALA A 98 -21.22 -13.89 -8.88
C ALA A 98 -22.66 -14.12 -8.41
N GLY A 99 -23.34 -13.10 -7.86
CA GLY A 99 -24.66 -13.25 -7.25
C GLY A 99 -24.61 -13.92 -5.87
N GLU A 100 -23.44 -13.99 -5.24
CA GLU A 100 -23.20 -14.65 -3.97
C GLU A 100 -23.11 -13.64 -2.81
N ALA A 101 -23.44 -14.10 -1.60
CA ALA A 101 -23.30 -13.29 -0.40
C ALA A 101 -21.84 -13.18 0.05
N ALA A 102 -21.39 -11.98 0.41
CA ALA A 102 -20.07 -11.80 1.02
C ALA A 102 -19.99 -12.53 2.37
N HIS A 103 -18.85 -13.17 2.64
CA HIS A 103 -18.63 -13.85 3.91
C HIS A 103 -18.55 -12.82 5.06
N PRO A 104 -19.11 -13.07 6.26
CA PRO A 104 -19.10 -12.11 7.38
C PRO A 104 -17.71 -11.66 7.86
N GLN A 105 -16.64 -12.40 7.53
CA GLN A 105 -15.26 -12.01 7.83
C GLN A 105 -14.64 -11.03 6.82
N MET A 106 -15.27 -10.80 5.67
CA MET A 106 -14.81 -9.80 4.71
C MET A 106 -15.07 -8.41 5.30
N THR A 107 -14.01 -7.64 5.51
CA THR A 107 -14.09 -6.29 6.07
C THR A 107 -14.26 -5.20 5.01
N GLY A 108 -14.02 -5.53 3.74
CA GLY A 108 -14.23 -4.62 2.62
C GLY A 108 -15.70 -4.51 2.21
N LYS A 109 -16.00 -3.50 1.39
CA LYS A 109 -17.33 -3.29 0.79
C LYS A 109 -17.21 -3.38 -0.72
N SER A 110 -18.15 -4.05 -1.36
CA SER A 110 -18.20 -4.07 -2.83
C SER A 110 -18.25 -2.66 -3.43
N PHE A 111 -17.57 -2.47 -4.55
CA PHE A 111 -17.60 -1.24 -5.35
C PHE A 111 -18.21 -1.48 -6.74
N LEU A 112 -19.02 -2.54 -6.89
CA LEU A 112 -19.69 -2.86 -8.14
C LEU A 112 -20.58 -1.68 -8.59
N ASP A 113 -21.30 -1.05 -7.67
CA ASP A 113 -22.07 0.17 -7.91
C ASP A 113 -21.24 1.28 -8.57
N ALA A 114 -20.03 1.50 -8.06
CA ALA A 114 -19.10 2.47 -8.59
C ALA A 114 -18.67 2.09 -10.00
N LEU A 115 -18.42 0.80 -10.29
CA LEU A 115 -18.04 0.29 -11.62
C LEU A 115 -19.17 0.46 -12.65
N GLN A 116 -20.40 0.16 -12.26
CA GLN A 116 -21.58 0.19 -13.12
C GLN A 116 -22.13 1.61 -13.35
N SER A 117 -21.76 2.58 -12.51
CA SER A 117 -22.23 3.95 -12.62
C SER A 117 -21.76 4.62 -13.93
N PRO A 118 -22.63 5.35 -14.65
CA PRO A 118 -22.23 6.13 -15.82
C PRO A 118 -21.47 7.42 -15.46
N ARG A 119 -21.44 7.81 -14.18
CA ARG A 119 -20.87 9.08 -13.73
C ARG A 119 -19.34 9.01 -13.64
N SER A 120 -18.68 10.16 -13.68
CA SER A 120 -17.27 10.33 -13.30
C SER A 120 -17.17 11.12 -11.99
N GLY A 121 -16.00 11.10 -11.36
CA GLY A 121 -15.76 11.77 -10.09
C GLY A 121 -16.06 10.86 -8.91
N GLN A 122 -16.58 11.44 -7.83
CA GLN A 122 -16.98 10.67 -6.65
C GLN A 122 -18.40 10.12 -6.87
N ILE A 123 -18.56 8.81 -6.79
CA ILE A 123 -19.83 8.09 -7.04
C ILE A 123 -20.53 7.82 -5.70
N ASP A 124 -19.85 7.13 -4.79
CA ASP A 124 -20.29 6.90 -3.40
C ASP A 124 -19.74 8.02 -2.51
N PRO A 125 -20.60 8.91 -1.98
CA PRO A 125 -20.16 10.00 -1.10
C PRO A 125 -19.59 9.50 0.23
N ALA A 126 -19.83 8.23 0.63
CA ALA A 126 -19.26 7.64 1.83
C ALA A 126 -17.81 7.17 1.63
N ARG A 127 -17.38 6.87 0.39
CA ARG A 127 -16.02 6.39 0.07
C ARG A 127 -14.99 7.53 0.05
N THR A 128 -14.72 8.11 1.22
CA THR A 128 -13.91 9.33 1.37
C THR A 128 -12.47 9.08 1.85
N TYR A 129 -12.16 7.87 2.29
CA TYR A 129 -10.84 7.50 2.80
C TYR A 129 -10.52 6.01 2.60
N ALA A 130 -9.26 5.66 2.80
CA ALA A 130 -8.79 4.28 2.91
C ALA A 130 -7.93 4.11 4.17
N LEU A 131 -8.11 2.99 4.85
CA LEU A 131 -7.24 2.54 5.94
C LEU A 131 -6.12 1.69 5.38
N LEU A 132 -4.93 1.84 5.96
CA LEU A 132 -3.77 1.03 5.61
C LEU A 132 -3.14 0.45 6.87
N GLY A 133 -2.73 -0.81 6.79
CA GLY A 133 -2.04 -1.52 7.86
C GLY A 133 -0.78 -2.19 7.35
N LYS A 134 0.27 -2.17 8.17
CA LYS A 134 1.50 -2.94 7.98
C LYS A 134 1.88 -3.56 9.32
N GLU A 135 2.25 -4.83 9.29
CA GLU A 135 2.82 -5.56 10.42
C GLU A 135 4.26 -6.02 10.07
N ARG A 136 4.55 -7.32 10.24
CA ARG A 136 5.79 -7.95 9.82
C ARG A 136 5.82 -8.15 8.31
N HIS A 137 6.95 -7.84 7.68
CA HIS A 137 7.16 -8.01 6.23
C HIS A 137 8.26 -9.04 5.95
N ASP A 138 9.40 -8.94 6.62
CA ASP A 138 10.49 -9.91 6.62
C ASP A 138 11.16 -9.90 8.01
N THR A 139 12.03 -10.88 8.21
CA THR A 139 13.00 -11.00 9.30
C THR A 139 14.14 -10.01 9.17
N GLY A 140 14.78 -9.71 10.29
CA GLY A 140 15.96 -8.82 10.32
C GLY A 140 15.76 -7.62 11.23
N ARG A 141 14.73 -7.64 12.06
CA ARG A 141 14.57 -6.70 13.16
C ARG A 141 14.52 -7.51 14.44
N VAL A 142 15.54 -7.42 15.26
CA VAL A 142 15.65 -8.27 16.45
C VAL A 142 15.82 -7.41 17.69
N SER A 143 15.16 -7.81 18.78
CA SER A 143 15.47 -7.30 20.12
C SER A 143 16.78 -7.89 20.64
N GLU A 144 17.26 -7.33 21.75
CA GLU A 144 18.47 -7.79 22.43
C GLU A 144 18.42 -9.27 22.85
N ASP A 145 17.23 -9.80 23.10
CA ASP A 145 16.98 -11.20 23.48
C ASP A 145 16.88 -12.17 22.29
N GLY A 146 17.02 -11.69 21.05
CA GLY A 146 16.95 -12.51 19.85
C GLY A 146 15.55 -12.68 19.25
N THR A 147 14.53 -12.01 19.79
CA THR A 147 13.15 -12.09 19.24
C THR A 147 13.02 -11.24 17.97
N ASP A 148 12.51 -11.81 16.88
CA ASP A 148 12.23 -11.04 15.66
C ASP A 148 10.93 -10.23 15.81
N LEU A 149 11.04 -8.93 15.65
CA LEU A 149 10.00 -7.94 15.96
C LEU A 149 9.34 -7.39 14.69
N ALA A 150 8.04 -7.13 14.76
CA ALA A 150 7.35 -6.36 13.74
C ALA A 150 7.66 -4.84 13.83
N TYR A 151 7.45 -4.12 12.72
CA TYR A 151 7.34 -2.66 12.71
C TYR A 151 5.92 -2.27 12.32
N PRO A 152 4.99 -2.28 13.30
CA PRO A 152 3.58 -2.03 13.05
C PRO A 152 3.32 -0.57 12.69
N VAL A 153 2.57 -0.38 11.61
CA VAL A 153 2.11 0.92 11.14
C VAL A 153 0.62 0.84 10.85
N ARG A 154 -0.12 1.88 11.24
CA ARG A 154 -1.51 2.11 10.84
C ARG A 154 -1.61 3.49 10.21
N ALA A 155 -2.45 3.64 9.20
CA ALA A 155 -2.62 4.91 8.53
C ALA A 155 -4.04 5.09 7.99
N ILE A 156 -4.44 6.34 7.87
CA ILE A 156 -5.67 6.75 7.19
C ILE A 156 -5.31 7.75 6.10
N ARG A 157 -5.81 7.48 4.90
CA ARG A 157 -5.62 8.34 3.74
C ARG A 157 -6.94 8.89 3.28
N THR A 158 -7.06 10.21 3.26
CA THR A 158 -8.17 10.94 2.67
C THR A 158 -7.73 11.61 1.36
N LYS A 159 -8.64 12.34 0.72
CA LYS A 159 -8.29 13.19 -0.42
C LYS A 159 -7.18 14.20 -0.06
N GLU A 160 -7.32 14.84 1.09
CA GLU A 160 -6.50 15.98 1.53
C GLU A 160 -5.25 15.57 2.31
N PHE A 161 -5.34 14.50 3.09
CA PHE A 161 -4.32 14.13 4.07
C PHE A 161 -3.95 12.66 4.02
N LEU A 162 -2.70 12.37 4.41
CA LEU A 162 -2.25 11.06 4.87
C LEU A 162 -1.80 11.22 6.32
N TYR A 163 -2.43 10.49 7.24
CA TYR A 163 -1.97 10.35 8.62
C TYR A 163 -1.41 8.94 8.82
N VAL A 164 -0.27 8.84 9.49
CA VAL A 164 0.44 7.59 9.79
C VAL A 164 0.78 7.55 11.27
N HIS A 165 0.52 6.40 11.89
CA HIS A 165 0.89 6.07 13.26
C HIS A 165 1.90 4.92 13.25
N ASN A 166 3.14 5.24 13.58
CA ASN A 166 4.22 4.30 13.82
C ASN A 166 4.12 3.83 15.28
N ILE A 167 3.52 2.66 15.52
CA ILE A 167 3.17 2.19 16.88
C ILE A 167 4.42 1.84 17.71
N LYS A 168 5.51 1.40 17.06
CA LYS A 168 6.81 1.11 17.70
C LYS A 168 7.92 1.98 17.06
N PRO A 169 7.93 3.31 17.28
CA PRO A 169 8.83 4.24 16.59
C PRO A 169 10.30 4.06 16.97
N ASP A 170 10.57 3.48 18.15
CA ASP A 170 11.93 3.17 18.60
C ASP A 170 12.60 2.06 17.80
N LEU A 171 11.83 1.29 17.03
CA LEU A 171 12.34 0.21 16.19
C LEU A 171 12.75 0.72 14.81
N TRP A 172 13.65 -0.01 14.14
CA TRP A 172 14.07 0.35 12.79
C TRP A 172 13.01 -0.03 11.75
N PRO A 173 12.49 0.91 10.93
CA PRO A 173 11.39 0.63 9.98
C PRO A 173 11.76 -0.41 8.92
N THR A 174 13.04 -0.47 8.56
CA THR A 174 13.58 -1.35 7.51
C THR A 174 14.42 -2.52 8.04
N GLY A 175 14.33 -2.84 9.34
CA GLY A 175 15.19 -3.84 9.99
C GLY A 175 16.44 -3.21 10.59
N ASN A 176 17.20 -3.92 11.43
CA ASN A 176 18.33 -3.29 12.10
C ASN A 176 19.49 -3.02 11.10
N PRO A 177 20.20 -1.88 11.21
CA PRO A 177 21.33 -1.54 10.36
C PRO A 177 22.44 -2.60 10.35
N GLU A 178 22.77 -3.17 11.50
CA GLU A 178 23.83 -4.18 11.67
C GLU A 178 23.55 -5.52 10.95
N TYR A 179 22.29 -5.75 10.57
CA TYR A 179 21.87 -6.89 9.73
C TYR A 179 21.59 -6.49 8.29
N GLY A 180 21.91 -5.25 7.92
CA GLY A 180 21.85 -4.75 6.56
C GLY A 180 20.45 -4.32 6.12
N LEU A 181 19.56 -3.89 7.03
CA LEU A 181 18.25 -3.31 6.70
C LEU A 181 17.43 -4.24 5.78
N ARG A 182 17.17 -5.47 6.25
CA ARG A 182 16.63 -6.57 5.43
C ARG A 182 15.24 -6.35 4.85
N ASN A 183 14.43 -5.46 5.41
CA ASN A 183 13.12 -5.10 4.83
C ASN A 183 13.24 -4.14 3.63
N CYS A 184 14.41 -4.06 3.01
CA CYS A 184 14.66 -3.36 1.76
C CYS A 184 15.62 -4.22 0.94
N ASP A 185 15.22 -4.58 -0.28
CA ASP A 185 16.03 -5.43 -1.15
C ASP A 185 17.36 -4.76 -1.53
N GLY A 186 18.35 -5.59 -1.88
CA GLY A 186 19.64 -5.13 -2.35
C GLY A 186 19.51 -4.35 -3.67
N SER A 187 20.07 -3.14 -3.72
CA SER A 187 20.12 -2.32 -4.93
C SER A 187 21.36 -1.40 -4.90
N PRO A 188 21.82 -0.91 -6.06
CA PRO A 188 22.89 0.10 -6.11
C PRO A 188 22.57 1.34 -5.26
N THR A 189 21.32 1.80 -5.27
CA THR A 189 20.85 2.93 -4.47
C THR A 189 20.93 2.64 -2.97
N LYS A 190 20.51 1.44 -2.53
CA LYS A 190 20.66 1.05 -1.12
C LYS A 190 22.13 1.03 -0.73
N SER A 191 22.99 0.39 -1.52
CA SER A 191 24.43 0.33 -1.23
C SER A 191 25.05 1.71 -1.12
N TYR A 192 24.73 2.63 -2.04
CA TYR A 192 25.18 4.03 -1.98
C TYR A 192 24.73 4.70 -0.67
N LEU A 193 23.42 4.72 -0.40
CA LEU A 193 22.85 5.40 0.77
C LEU A 193 23.36 4.82 2.10
N THR A 194 23.51 3.50 2.20
CA THR A 194 24.02 2.86 3.43
C THR A 194 25.52 3.04 3.64
N GLY A 195 26.25 3.49 2.62
CA GLY A 195 27.68 3.82 2.70
C GLY A 195 27.96 5.28 3.07
N LEU A 196 26.93 6.14 3.16
CA LEU A 196 27.08 7.55 3.48
C LEU A 196 27.43 7.75 4.96
N ALA A 197 28.33 8.69 5.23
CA ALA A 197 28.56 9.22 6.57
C ALA A 197 27.49 10.27 6.92
N PRO A 198 27.17 10.48 8.21
CA PRO A 198 26.24 11.55 8.64
C PRO A 198 26.62 12.97 8.18
N SER A 199 27.91 13.21 7.89
CA SER A 199 28.41 14.47 7.38
C SER A 199 28.17 14.68 5.87
N ASP A 200 27.79 13.63 5.14
CA ASP A 200 27.63 13.71 3.69
C ASP A 200 26.36 14.50 3.32
N ALA A 201 26.46 15.32 2.28
CA ALA A 201 25.36 16.18 1.84
C ALA A 201 24.07 15.41 1.48
N ASP A 202 24.21 14.14 1.10
CA ASP A 202 23.13 13.24 0.71
C ASP A 202 22.59 12.39 1.88
N TYR A 203 23.17 12.49 3.08
CA TYR A 203 22.78 11.65 4.23
C TYR A 203 21.30 11.79 4.59
N ARG A 204 20.68 12.95 4.34
CA ARG A 204 19.23 13.14 4.49
C ARG A 204 18.41 12.10 3.73
N TYR A 205 18.88 11.57 2.61
CA TYR A 205 18.20 10.51 1.88
C TYR A 205 18.31 9.15 2.58
N TYR A 206 19.41 8.88 3.27
CA TYR A 206 19.50 7.73 4.17
C TYR A 206 18.47 7.84 5.28
N GLU A 207 18.38 8.99 5.97
CA GLU A 207 17.38 9.21 7.03
C GLU A 207 15.95 9.08 6.49
N MET A 208 15.70 9.65 5.32
CA MET A 208 14.41 9.60 4.66
C MET A 208 13.99 8.20 4.22
N CYS A 209 14.92 7.26 3.98
CA CYS A 209 14.63 5.89 3.53
C CYS A 209 14.71 4.86 4.66
N PHE A 210 15.71 4.97 5.53
CA PHE A 210 16.13 3.94 6.49
C PHE A 210 16.13 4.42 7.95
N GLY A 211 16.12 5.74 8.18
CA GLY A 211 16.09 6.33 9.52
C GLY A 211 14.83 5.95 10.31
N LYS A 212 14.91 6.03 11.64
CA LYS A 212 13.74 5.88 12.51
C LYS A 212 12.70 6.95 12.20
N ARG A 213 11.42 6.61 12.42
CA ARG A 213 10.31 7.54 12.20
C ARG A 213 9.74 8.01 13.54
N PRO A 214 9.23 9.25 13.61
CA PRO A 214 8.46 9.67 14.77
C PRO A 214 7.18 8.84 14.89
N GLU A 215 6.57 8.82 16.08
CA GLU A 215 5.30 8.11 16.32
C GLU A 215 4.21 8.54 15.34
N GLU A 216 4.10 9.85 15.07
CA GLU A 216 3.05 10.41 14.22
C GLU A 216 3.64 11.12 13.00
N GLU A 217 3.06 10.84 11.83
CA GLU A 217 3.36 11.55 10.59
C GLU A 217 2.05 12.04 9.94
N LEU A 218 2.03 13.30 9.50
CA LEU A 218 0.88 13.89 8.82
C LEU A 218 1.34 14.64 7.58
N TYR A 219 0.72 14.37 6.43
CA TYR A 219 1.08 14.99 5.16
C TYR A 219 -0.14 15.59 4.48
N GLN A 220 -0.03 16.82 3.99
CA GLN A 220 -1.07 17.48 3.20
C GLN A 220 -0.85 17.17 1.71
N ARG A 221 -1.63 16.23 1.18
CA ARG A 221 -1.41 15.61 -0.14
C ARG A 221 -1.59 16.55 -1.32
N ASP A 222 -2.43 17.57 -1.18
CA ASP A 222 -2.67 18.56 -2.25
C ASP A 222 -1.46 19.49 -2.44
N LYS A 223 -0.65 19.71 -1.39
CA LYS A 223 0.56 20.55 -1.43
C LYS A 223 1.84 19.74 -1.49
N ASP A 224 1.82 18.54 -0.91
CA ASP A 224 2.95 17.63 -0.81
C ASP A 224 2.51 16.23 -1.28
N ARG A 225 2.45 16.08 -2.60
CA ARG A 225 2.04 14.83 -3.25
C ARG A 225 2.93 13.65 -2.88
N HIS A 226 4.20 13.92 -2.56
CA HIS A 226 5.22 12.91 -2.28
C HIS A 226 5.36 12.61 -0.78
N CYS A 227 4.62 13.30 0.09
CA CYS A 227 4.63 13.08 1.54
C CYS A 227 6.05 13.17 2.12
N ILE A 228 6.75 14.24 1.77
CA ILE A 228 8.11 14.52 2.23
C ILE A 228 8.10 15.32 3.54
N ASN A 229 7.19 16.28 3.67
CA ASN A 229 7.17 17.26 4.74
C ASN A 229 6.17 16.83 5.83
N ASN A 230 6.69 16.27 6.92
CA ASN A 230 5.85 15.86 8.05
C ASN A 230 5.33 17.09 8.82
N LEU A 231 4.00 17.23 8.87
CA LEU A 231 3.28 18.30 9.54
C LEU A 231 2.79 17.90 10.95
N ALA A 232 3.08 16.69 11.44
CA ALA A 232 2.49 16.18 12.70
C ALA A 232 2.84 17.00 13.95
N ALA A 233 3.98 17.70 13.93
CA ALA A 233 4.42 18.60 14.98
C ALA A 233 3.96 20.06 14.77
N ASN A 234 3.35 20.39 13.63
CA ASN A 234 2.87 21.74 13.35
C ASN A 234 1.57 22.03 14.12
N PRO A 235 1.50 23.08 14.97
CA PRO A 235 0.29 23.45 15.70
C PRO A 235 -0.94 23.69 14.80
N GLU A 236 -0.75 24.23 13.59
CA GLU A 236 -1.84 24.52 12.65
C GLU A 236 -2.52 23.23 12.12
N SER A 237 -1.81 22.10 12.14
CA SER A 237 -2.31 20.82 11.64
C SER A 237 -2.91 19.95 12.75
N ALA A 238 -2.81 20.38 14.03
CA ALA A 238 -3.15 19.57 15.20
C ALA A 238 -4.60 19.06 15.16
N ALA A 239 -5.55 19.90 14.77
CA ALA A 239 -6.96 19.50 14.66
C ALA A 239 -7.18 18.40 13.61
N ALA A 240 -6.51 18.49 12.45
CA ALA A 240 -6.58 17.47 11.42
C ALA A 240 -5.94 16.15 11.88
N LYS A 241 -4.78 16.23 12.54
CA LYS A 241 -4.10 15.07 13.13
C LYS A 241 -5.01 14.32 14.12
N THR A 242 -5.54 15.04 15.12
CA THR A 242 -6.40 14.45 16.16
C THR A 242 -7.65 13.81 15.57
N ARG A 243 -8.31 14.49 14.62
CA ARG A 243 -9.50 13.96 13.96
C ARG A 243 -9.20 12.68 13.16
N LEU A 244 -8.12 12.67 12.39
CA LEU A 244 -7.74 11.52 11.57
C LEU A 244 -7.30 10.33 12.43
N ARG A 245 -6.56 10.59 13.51
CA ARG A 245 -6.20 9.56 14.48
C ARG A 245 -7.44 8.93 15.10
N ALA A 246 -8.36 9.73 15.61
CA ALA A 246 -9.59 9.25 16.23
C ALA A 246 -10.44 8.42 15.25
N GLN A 247 -10.62 8.88 14.01
CA GLN A 247 -11.33 8.12 12.98
C GLN A 247 -10.65 6.77 12.69
N MET A 248 -9.33 6.78 12.51
CA MET A 248 -8.56 5.58 12.22
C MET A 248 -8.66 4.56 13.36
N GLU A 249 -8.48 5.00 14.61
CA GLU A 249 -8.56 4.12 15.78
C GLU A 249 -9.96 3.57 16.00
N GLN A 250 -11.01 4.37 15.75
CA GLN A 250 -12.40 3.91 15.80
C GLN A 250 -12.66 2.79 14.78
N ASP A 251 -12.33 3.02 13.51
CA ASP A 251 -12.57 2.02 12.46
C ASP A 251 -11.76 0.74 12.68
N LEU A 252 -10.52 0.86 13.16
CA LEU A 252 -9.68 -0.29 13.49
C LEU A 252 -10.24 -1.07 14.70
N THR A 253 -10.82 -0.36 15.68
CA THR A 253 -11.51 -0.99 16.81
C THR A 253 -12.72 -1.78 16.33
N ASP A 254 -13.51 -1.22 15.42
CA ASP A 254 -14.68 -1.89 14.83
C ASP A 254 -14.27 -3.13 14.01
N GLN A 255 -13.09 -3.08 13.37
CA GLN A 255 -12.47 -4.22 12.68
C GLN A 255 -11.73 -5.19 13.61
N LYS A 256 -11.71 -4.93 14.93
CA LYS A 256 -11.03 -5.73 15.95
C LYS A 256 -9.53 -5.88 15.69
N ASP A 257 -8.88 -4.81 15.23
CA ASP A 257 -7.43 -4.81 15.01
C ASP A 257 -6.67 -5.10 16.31
N PRO A 258 -5.82 -6.16 16.36
CA PRO A 258 -5.15 -6.52 17.60
C PRO A 258 -4.21 -5.45 18.15
N ARG A 259 -3.56 -4.62 17.30
CA ARG A 259 -2.67 -3.55 17.80
C ARG A 259 -3.50 -2.47 18.50
N THR A 260 -4.58 -2.03 17.87
CA THR A 260 -5.46 -1.00 18.44
C THR A 260 -6.12 -1.47 19.74
N LEU A 261 -6.43 -2.77 19.84
CA LEU A 261 -7.01 -3.38 21.05
C LEU A 261 -5.98 -3.71 22.15
N GLY A 262 -4.69 -3.37 21.98
CA GLY A 262 -3.65 -3.67 22.96
C GLY A 262 -3.23 -5.16 23.03
N GLN A 263 -3.58 -5.94 22.01
CA GLN A 263 -3.29 -7.37 21.89
C GLN A 263 -2.25 -7.66 20.79
N GLY A 264 -1.54 -6.63 20.32
CA GLY A 264 -0.71 -6.71 19.12
C GLY A 264 0.59 -7.51 19.27
N ASP A 265 1.00 -7.84 20.49
CA ASP A 265 2.21 -8.65 20.71
C ASP A 265 2.06 -10.08 20.18
N ILE A 266 0.83 -10.52 19.90
CA ILE A 266 0.57 -11.78 19.17
C ILE A 266 1.32 -11.85 17.83
N PHE A 267 1.49 -10.71 17.14
CA PHE A 267 2.22 -10.66 15.86
C PHE A 267 3.72 -10.95 16.01
N ASP A 268 4.26 -10.72 17.21
CA ASP A 268 5.66 -10.98 17.50
C ASP A 268 5.90 -12.48 17.80
N GLN A 269 4.84 -13.23 18.12
CA GLN A 269 4.88 -14.66 18.47
C GLN A 269 4.70 -15.61 17.28
N TYR A 270 4.18 -15.14 16.14
CA TYR A 270 4.00 -16.01 14.98
C TYR A 270 5.35 -16.51 14.44
N PRO A 271 5.54 -17.83 14.28
CA PRO A 271 6.80 -18.37 13.81
C PRO A 271 7.03 -17.98 12.35
N TYR A 272 8.25 -17.55 12.04
CA TYR A 272 8.65 -17.33 10.67
C TYR A 272 8.85 -18.68 9.96
N MET A 273 8.01 -18.97 8.95
CA MET A 273 8.03 -20.24 8.22
C MET A 273 9.05 -20.29 7.08
N GLY A 274 9.74 -19.17 6.79
CA GLY A 274 10.80 -19.11 5.79
C GLY A 274 12.17 -19.51 6.33
N LYS A 275 13.22 -19.31 5.53
CA LYS A 275 14.61 -19.50 5.96
C LYS A 275 14.94 -18.50 7.07
N GLN A 276 15.18 -19.00 8.28
CA GLN A 276 15.58 -18.15 9.41
C GLN A 276 16.89 -17.43 9.14
N PHE A 277 16.95 -16.16 9.54
CA PHE A 277 18.17 -15.37 9.48
C PHE A 277 19.05 -15.68 10.69
N ASN A 278 20.36 -15.81 10.46
CA ASN A 278 21.31 -16.04 11.54
C ASN A 278 21.78 -14.69 12.12
N TYR A 279 21.19 -14.28 13.24
CA TYR A 279 21.52 -13.01 13.90
C TYR A 279 22.93 -12.98 14.54
N ASN A 280 23.67 -14.09 14.54
CA ASN A 280 25.08 -14.11 14.92
C ASN A 280 26.00 -13.58 13.81
N GLN A 281 25.49 -13.40 12.58
CA GLN A 281 26.25 -12.90 11.44
C GLN A 281 25.83 -11.45 11.15
N LYS A 282 26.61 -10.50 11.67
CA LYS A 282 26.49 -9.08 11.32
C LYS A 282 27.04 -8.84 9.92
N LYS A 283 26.45 -7.88 9.21
CA LYS A 283 26.89 -7.46 7.87
C LYS A 283 28.12 -6.56 7.96
#